data_AF-A0A2G9EA29-F1
#
_entry.id   AF-A0A2G9EA29-F1
#
_cell.length_a   1.000
_cell.length_b   1.000
_cell.length_c   1.000
_cell.angle_alpha   90.00
_cell.angle_beta   90.00
_cell.angle_gamma   90.00
#
_symmetry.space_group_name_H-M   'P 1'
#
loop_
_entity.id
_entity.type
_entity.pdbx_description
1 polymer ?
#
loop_
_entity_poly.entity_id
_entity_poly.type
_entity_poly.pdbx_seq_one_letter_code
_entity_poly.pdbx_strand_id
1 'polypeptide(L)'
;MQYRGITSENFYLTEIRNTCRFILENGIQENLKELLKKNNVLETFSESNFSKKYNTINKRLKSLTDNLKKQIVDTDLASAKFINLYSILCNERFILEFLEEVVKEKYDNYDYNIKESDFLIYLATKSEQSEIINNWTEAGKRKMLVKIKNFLTEGGFLEKNKDGYNIIKPVVESAVIDEIKENGNRKILKIMFY
;
A
#
# COMPACT_ATOMS: atom_id res chain seq x y z
N MET A 1 11.29 -9.44 -2.28
CA MET A 1 11.34 -7.96 -2.38
C MET A 1 12.57 -7.45 -1.61
N GLN A 2 13.18 -6.34 -2.03
CA GLN A 2 14.25 -5.67 -1.27
C GLN A 2 13.68 -4.54 -0.41
N TYR A 3 14.38 -4.14 0.66
CA TYR A 3 13.99 -2.97 1.46
C TYR A 3 14.31 -1.67 0.73
N ARG A 4 13.42 -0.67 0.87
CA ARG A 4 13.55 0.65 0.26
C ARG A 4 12.87 1.70 1.13
N GLY A 5 13.46 2.88 1.21
CA GLY A 5 12.85 4.04 1.87
C GLY A 5 11.87 4.74 0.93
N ILE A 6 10.57 4.59 1.17
CA ILE A 6 9.49 5.23 0.39
C ILE A 6 8.92 6.47 1.08
N THR A 7 9.82 7.27 1.66
CA THR A 7 9.49 8.41 2.52
C THR A 7 8.70 9.52 1.82
N SER A 8 8.72 9.56 0.48
CA SER A 8 7.99 10.51 -0.37
C SER A 8 6.74 9.95 -1.04
N GLU A 9 6.48 8.64 -0.95
CA GLU A 9 5.31 8.00 -1.58
C GLU A 9 4.09 8.10 -0.67
N ASN A 10 2.90 8.31 -1.23
CA ASN A 10 1.63 8.35 -0.48
C ASN A 10 0.68 7.24 -0.99
N PHE A 11 -0.51 7.17 -0.40
CA PHE A 11 -1.45 6.09 -0.67
C PHE A 11 -1.99 6.18 -2.10
N TYR A 12 -2.25 7.39 -2.62
CA TYR A 12 -2.58 7.65 -4.03
C TYR A 12 -3.77 6.85 -4.59
N LEU A 13 -4.83 6.67 -3.79
CA LEU A 13 -6.02 5.91 -4.21
C LEU A 13 -6.73 6.57 -5.41
N THR A 14 -6.93 7.88 -5.36
CA THR A 14 -7.58 8.62 -6.45
C THR A 14 -6.78 8.48 -7.73
N GLU A 15 -5.46 8.67 -7.65
CA GLU A 15 -4.58 8.64 -8.82
C GLU A 15 -4.47 7.26 -9.45
N ILE A 16 -4.35 6.19 -8.63
CA ILE A 16 -4.33 4.83 -9.20
C ILE A 16 -5.67 4.48 -9.84
N ARG A 17 -6.79 4.87 -9.21
CA ARG A 17 -8.14 4.61 -9.71
C ARG A 17 -8.40 5.36 -11.02
N ASN A 18 -8.01 6.63 -11.10
CA ASN A 18 -8.10 7.43 -12.32
C ASN A 18 -7.21 6.87 -13.43
N THR A 19 -6.03 6.37 -13.08
CA THR A 19 -5.13 5.74 -14.06
C THR A 19 -5.72 4.43 -14.59
N CYS A 20 -6.30 3.58 -13.73
CA CYS A 20 -7.01 2.37 -14.18
C CYS A 20 -8.18 2.71 -15.08
N ARG A 21 -9.02 3.70 -14.71
CA ARG A 21 -10.12 4.18 -15.55
C ARG A 21 -9.63 4.62 -16.92
N PHE A 22 -8.59 5.44 -16.96
CA PHE A 22 -7.97 5.89 -18.21
C PHE A 22 -7.50 4.72 -19.08
N ILE A 23 -6.84 3.72 -18.48
CA ILE A 23 -6.38 2.51 -19.18
C ILE A 23 -7.54 1.67 -19.72
N LEU A 24 -8.65 1.55 -18.98
CA LEU A 24 -9.83 0.79 -19.43
C LEU A 24 -10.51 1.46 -20.62
N GLU A 25 -10.56 2.79 -20.65
CA GLU A 25 -11.17 3.57 -21.72
C GLU A 25 -10.30 3.65 -22.99
N ASN A 26 -8.97 3.66 -22.84
CA ASN A 26 -8.04 3.95 -23.95
C ASN A 26 -7.09 2.80 -24.30
N GLY A 27 -7.11 1.71 -23.53
CA GLY A 27 -6.10 0.65 -23.59
C GLY A 27 -4.75 1.07 -23.00
N ILE A 28 -3.82 0.12 -22.88
CA ILE A 28 -2.43 0.41 -22.53
C ILE A 28 -1.70 0.89 -23.78
N GLN A 29 -1.24 2.15 -23.75
CA GLN A 29 -0.51 2.79 -24.85
C GLN A 29 0.98 2.91 -24.49
N GLU A 30 1.88 2.81 -25.48
CA GLU A 30 3.33 2.96 -25.25
C GLU A 30 3.70 4.32 -24.62
N ASN A 31 2.97 5.38 -25.00
CA ASN A 31 3.13 6.74 -24.50
C ASN A 31 2.24 7.06 -23.28
N LEU A 32 1.83 6.04 -22.49
CA LEU A 32 0.92 6.22 -21.34
C LEU A 32 1.33 7.37 -20.41
N LYS A 33 2.62 7.53 -20.11
CA LYS A 33 3.11 8.64 -19.27
C LYS A 33 2.71 10.01 -19.80
N GLU A 34 2.87 10.23 -21.10
CA GLU A 34 2.56 11.50 -21.76
C GLU A 34 1.05 11.74 -21.81
N LEU A 35 0.28 10.68 -22.07
CA LEU A 35 -1.17 10.74 -22.09
C LEU A 35 -1.75 11.07 -20.70
N LEU A 36 -1.26 10.42 -19.64
CA LEU A 36 -1.70 10.71 -18.27
C LEU A 36 -1.38 12.15 -17.86
N LYS A 37 -0.24 12.68 -18.33
CA LYS A 37 0.15 14.07 -18.09
C LYS A 37 -0.76 15.05 -18.84
N LYS A 38 -0.95 14.83 -20.15
CA LYS A 38 -1.77 15.68 -21.03
C LYS A 38 -3.21 15.78 -20.52
N ASN A 39 -3.75 14.68 -19.99
CA ASN A 39 -5.11 14.61 -19.46
C ASN A 39 -5.20 14.90 -17.94
N ASN A 40 -4.11 15.34 -17.30
CA ASN A 40 -4.03 15.66 -15.87
C ASN A 40 -4.58 14.55 -14.94
N VAL A 41 -4.38 13.28 -15.30
CA VAL A 41 -5.01 12.12 -14.62
C VAL A 41 -4.53 11.94 -13.18
N LEU A 42 -3.28 12.36 -12.88
CA LEU A 42 -2.66 12.26 -11.55
C LEU A 42 -2.83 13.52 -10.69
N GLU A 43 -3.65 14.48 -11.15
CA GLU A 43 -4.02 15.71 -10.44
C GLU A 43 -2.81 16.43 -9.81
N THR A 44 -1.90 16.90 -10.65
CA THR A 44 -0.66 17.51 -10.18
C THR A 44 -0.19 18.62 -11.09
N PHE A 45 0.20 19.74 -10.47
CA PHE A 45 0.65 20.93 -11.18
C PHE A 45 2.12 20.91 -11.57
N SER A 46 2.99 20.24 -10.78
CA SER A 46 4.43 20.25 -11.03
C SER A 46 4.93 18.98 -11.72
N GLU A 47 5.90 19.15 -12.61
CA GLU A 47 6.52 18.05 -13.38
C GLU A 47 7.22 17.02 -12.48
N SER A 48 7.92 17.53 -11.45
CA SER A 48 8.63 16.69 -10.51
C SER A 48 7.66 15.80 -9.73
N ASN A 49 6.53 16.34 -9.28
CA ASN A 49 5.52 15.58 -8.56
C ASN A 49 4.79 14.59 -9.48
N PHE A 50 4.49 15.00 -10.73
CA PHE A 50 3.96 14.10 -11.74
C PHE A 50 4.85 12.89 -11.97
N SER A 51 6.14 13.11 -12.24
CA SER A 51 7.08 12.01 -12.50
C SER A 51 7.22 11.08 -11.29
N LYS A 52 7.23 11.62 -10.06
CA LYS A 52 7.25 10.82 -8.83
C LYS A 52 5.98 9.98 -8.69
N LYS A 53 4.80 10.59 -8.75
CA LYS A 53 3.51 9.87 -8.68
C LYS A 53 3.41 8.81 -9.77
N TYR A 54 3.71 9.15 -11.02
CA TYR A 54 3.66 8.23 -12.15
C TYR A 54 4.53 7.00 -11.90
N ASN A 55 5.77 7.18 -11.46
CA ASN A 55 6.67 6.06 -11.21
C ASN A 55 6.13 5.13 -10.12
N THR A 56 5.59 5.69 -9.03
CA THR A 56 4.95 4.93 -7.95
C THR A 56 3.71 4.19 -8.44
N ILE A 57 2.79 4.88 -9.13
CA ILE A 57 1.56 4.31 -9.66
C ILE A 57 1.87 3.20 -10.67
N ASN A 58 2.78 3.43 -11.61
CA ASN A 58 3.18 2.44 -12.61
C ASN A 58 3.77 1.18 -11.97
N LYS A 59 4.54 1.31 -10.88
CA LYS A 59 5.04 0.17 -10.11
C LYS A 59 3.89 -0.64 -9.50
N ARG A 60 2.91 0.03 -8.89
CA ARG A 60 1.74 -0.61 -8.25
C ARG A 60 0.80 -1.26 -9.26
N LEU A 61 0.57 -0.63 -10.41
CA LEU A 61 -0.27 -1.17 -11.50
C LEU A 61 0.23 -2.51 -12.02
N LYS A 62 1.56 -2.72 -12.07
CA LYS A 62 2.16 -4.00 -12.48
C LYS A 62 1.84 -5.15 -11.52
N SER A 63 1.38 -4.85 -10.31
CA SER A 63 0.97 -5.85 -9.31
C SER A 63 -0.52 -6.17 -9.37
N LEU A 64 -1.29 -5.43 -10.17
CA LEU A 64 -2.72 -5.64 -10.37
C LEU A 64 -2.96 -6.44 -11.66
N THR A 65 -3.82 -7.46 -11.57
CA THR A 65 -4.38 -8.13 -12.73
C THR A 65 -5.29 -7.17 -13.49
N ASP A 66 -5.63 -7.50 -14.73
CA ASP A 66 -6.55 -6.65 -15.51
C ASP A 66 -7.94 -6.59 -14.88
N ASN A 67 -8.38 -7.67 -14.23
CA ASN A 67 -9.63 -7.68 -13.48
C ASN A 67 -9.54 -6.81 -12.21
N LEU A 68 -8.41 -6.81 -11.48
CA LEU A 68 -8.21 -5.89 -10.34
C LEU A 68 -8.18 -4.42 -10.77
N LYS A 69 -7.65 -4.11 -11.96
CA LYS A 69 -7.71 -2.75 -12.53
C LYS A 69 -9.14 -2.33 -12.85
N LYS A 70 -10.01 -3.26 -13.25
CA LYS A 70 -11.44 -3.00 -13.40
C LYS A 70 -12.12 -2.83 -12.04
N GLN A 71 -11.92 -3.78 -11.13
CA GLN A 71 -12.56 -3.80 -9.82
C GLN A 71 -12.26 -2.53 -9.01
N ILE A 72 -11.00 -2.04 -8.98
CA ILE A 72 -10.67 -0.81 -8.22
C ILE A 72 -11.47 0.43 -8.69
N VAL A 73 -11.92 0.46 -9.95
CA VAL A 73 -12.71 1.55 -10.53
C VAL A 73 -14.19 1.45 -10.14
N ASP A 74 -14.74 0.24 -10.11
CA ASP A 74 -16.19 0.00 -10.03
C ASP A 74 -16.67 -0.41 -8.62
N THR A 75 -15.77 -0.91 -7.78
CA THR A 75 -16.07 -1.39 -6.41
C THR A 75 -16.23 -0.25 -5.40
N ASP A 76 -16.77 -0.58 -4.23
CA ASP A 76 -16.92 0.35 -3.11
C ASP A 76 -15.57 0.93 -2.61
N LEU A 77 -15.63 1.95 -1.77
CA LEU A 77 -14.43 2.63 -1.28
C LEU A 77 -13.52 1.73 -0.43
N ALA A 78 -14.08 0.87 0.42
CA ALA A 78 -13.31 -0.04 1.27
C ALA A 78 -12.59 -1.09 0.42
N SER A 79 -13.29 -1.70 -0.53
CA SER A 79 -12.72 -2.66 -1.47
C SER A 79 -11.62 -2.05 -2.36
N ALA A 80 -11.78 -0.79 -2.81
CA ALA A 80 -10.74 -0.13 -3.58
C ALA A 80 -9.52 0.28 -2.75
N LYS A 81 -9.73 0.71 -1.49
CA LYS A 81 -8.65 0.90 -0.52
C LYS A 81 -7.88 -0.39 -0.30
N PHE A 82 -8.58 -1.52 -0.19
CA PHE A 82 -7.97 -2.84 -0.06
C PHE A 82 -7.12 -3.20 -1.28
N ILE A 83 -7.64 -3.05 -2.51
CA ILE A 83 -6.87 -3.32 -3.74
C ILE A 83 -5.62 -2.44 -3.82
N ASN A 84 -5.75 -1.15 -3.47
CA ASN A 84 -4.62 -0.23 -3.49
C ASN A 84 -3.57 -0.62 -2.43
N LEU A 85 -3.98 -0.94 -1.21
CA LEU A 85 -3.04 -1.42 -0.18
C LEU A 85 -2.39 -2.74 -0.58
N TYR A 86 -3.13 -3.68 -1.15
CA TYR A 86 -2.60 -4.92 -1.72
C TYR A 86 -1.48 -4.61 -2.74
N SER A 87 -1.68 -3.65 -3.63
CA SER A 87 -0.64 -3.23 -4.59
C SER A 87 0.59 -2.63 -3.91
N ILE A 88 0.44 -1.92 -2.79
CA ILE A 88 1.54 -1.39 -1.98
C ILE A 88 2.31 -2.56 -1.35
N LEU A 89 1.61 -3.50 -0.73
CA LEU A 89 2.20 -4.66 -0.05
C LEU A 89 2.94 -5.59 -1.02
N CYS A 90 2.49 -5.69 -2.27
CA CYS A 90 3.19 -6.37 -3.37
C CYS A 90 4.56 -5.77 -3.71
N ASN A 91 4.80 -4.52 -3.30
CA ASN A 91 5.96 -3.74 -3.72
C ASN A 91 6.87 -3.31 -2.56
N GLU A 92 6.35 -3.35 -1.32
CA GLU A 92 6.95 -2.68 -0.17
C GLU A 92 7.10 -3.63 1.02
N ARG A 93 8.23 -4.35 1.02
CA ARG A 93 8.59 -5.38 2.01
C ARG A 93 8.44 -4.93 3.46
N PHE A 94 8.93 -3.74 3.78
CA PHE A 94 8.93 -3.21 5.15
C PHE A 94 7.51 -3.03 5.72
N ILE A 95 6.51 -2.80 4.87
CA ILE A 95 5.12 -2.69 5.31
C ILE A 95 4.46 -4.07 5.38
N LEU A 96 4.77 -4.95 4.42
CA LEU A 96 4.29 -6.32 4.42
C LEU A 96 4.71 -7.07 5.69
N GLU A 97 5.99 -7.00 6.04
CA GLU A 97 6.51 -7.69 7.23
C GLU A 97 5.96 -7.12 8.53
N PHE A 98 5.54 -5.85 8.56
CA PHE A 98 4.83 -5.31 9.74
C PHE A 98 3.50 -6.02 9.98
N LEU A 99 2.77 -6.37 8.91
CA LEU A 99 1.56 -7.18 9.03
C LEU A 99 1.87 -8.61 9.49
N GLU A 100 2.96 -9.20 8.99
CA GLU A 100 3.35 -10.57 9.32
C GLU A 100 3.91 -10.75 10.72
N GLU A 101 4.61 -9.76 11.24
CA GLU A 101 5.35 -9.88 12.50
C GLU A 101 4.60 -9.21 13.65
N VAL A 102 4.07 -8.00 13.43
CA VAL A 102 3.42 -7.24 14.50
C VAL A 102 1.92 -7.51 14.52
N VAL A 103 1.23 -7.33 13.39
CA VAL A 103 -0.23 -7.48 13.36
C VAL A 103 -0.63 -8.94 13.61
N LYS A 104 0.09 -9.90 13.04
CA LYS A 104 -0.15 -11.33 13.30
C LYS A 104 0.02 -11.68 14.78
N GLU A 105 1.12 -11.27 15.41
CA GLU A 105 1.37 -11.53 16.84
C GLU A 105 0.25 -10.95 17.72
N LYS A 106 -0.25 -9.76 17.37
CA LYS A 106 -1.38 -9.11 18.02
C LYS A 106 -2.66 -9.94 17.91
N TYR A 107 -2.95 -10.51 16.74
CA TYR A 107 -4.05 -11.45 16.56
C TYR A 107 -3.87 -12.73 17.37
N ASP A 108 -2.68 -13.35 17.32
CA ASP A 108 -2.36 -14.59 18.02
C ASP A 108 -2.53 -14.45 19.55
N ASN A 109 -2.28 -13.24 20.07
CA ASN A 109 -2.40 -12.91 21.50
C ASN A 109 -3.75 -12.26 21.89
N TYR A 110 -4.71 -12.14 20.97
CA TYR A 110 -5.99 -11.45 21.20
C TYR A 110 -5.85 -9.99 21.69
N ASP A 111 -4.73 -9.33 21.36
CA ASP A 111 -4.47 -7.91 21.67
C ASP A 111 -4.59 -7.09 20.37
N TYR A 112 -5.80 -6.59 20.08
CA TYR A 112 -6.05 -5.85 18.84
C TYR A 112 -5.62 -4.38 18.88
N ASN A 113 -4.72 -4.01 19.79
CA ASN A 113 -4.20 -2.65 19.94
C ASN A 113 -2.69 -2.59 19.63
N ILE A 114 -2.31 -1.70 18.73
CA ILE A 114 -0.91 -1.40 18.41
C ILE A 114 -0.52 -0.07 19.05
N LYS A 115 0.45 -0.11 19.95
CA LYS A 115 1.00 1.05 20.64
C LYS A 115 2.13 1.68 19.83
N GLU A 116 2.48 2.91 20.16
CA GLU A 116 3.64 3.59 19.55
C GLU A 116 4.95 2.77 19.74
N SER A 117 5.10 2.12 20.89
CA SER A 117 6.24 1.24 21.19
C SER A 117 6.38 0.09 20.20
N ASP A 118 5.28 -0.48 19.71
CA ASP A 118 5.31 -1.63 18.82
C ASP A 118 5.93 -1.26 17.46
N PHE A 119 5.64 -0.06 16.96
CA PHE A 119 6.28 0.49 15.75
C PHE A 119 7.78 0.73 15.95
N LEU A 120 8.17 1.26 17.11
CA LEU A 120 9.57 1.54 17.43
C LEU A 120 10.38 0.25 17.57
N ILE A 121 9.84 -0.75 18.27
CA ILE A 121 10.44 -2.08 18.42
C ILE A 121 10.60 -2.73 17.05
N TYR A 122 9.55 -2.73 16.22
CA TYR A 122 9.63 -3.25 14.86
C TYR A 122 10.77 -2.62 14.05
N LEU A 123 10.88 -1.30 14.04
CA LEU A 123 11.96 -0.60 13.32
C LEU A 123 13.34 -0.94 13.89
N ALA A 124 13.49 -1.04 15.21
CA ALA A 124 14.75 -1.40 15.86
C ALA A 124 15.18 -2.81 15.44
N THR A 125 14.30 -3.79 15.59
CA THR A 125 14.52 -5.18 15.17
C THR A 125 14.88 -5.27 13.69
N LYS A 126 14.17 -4.53 12.82
CA LYS A 126 14.47 -4.50 11.38
C LYS A 126 15.80 -3.83 11.05
N SER A 127 16.22 -2.85 11.82
CA SER A 127 17.54 -2.22 11.68
C SER A 127 18.66 -3.20 12.05
N GLU A 128 18.47 -3.97 13.12
CA GLU A 128 19.43 -5.00 13.54
C GLU A 128 19.54 -6.14 12.51
N GLN A 129 18.41 -6.56 11.93
CA GLN A 129 18.35 -7.66 10.97
C GLN A 129 18.79 -7.28 9.55
N SER A 130 18.82 -5.98 9.22
CA SER A 130 19.08 -5.53 7.85
C SER A 130 19.96 -4.29 7.79
N GLU A 131 21.15 -4.46 7.21
CA GLU A 131 22.08 -3.37 6.94
C GLU A 131 21.44 -2.24 6.09
N ILE A 132 20.56 -2.58 5.14
CA ILE A 132 19.85 -1.59 4.31
C ILE A 132 19.01 -0.64 5.17
N ILE A 133 18.28 -1.19 6.15
CA ILE A 133 17.43 -0.41 7.05
C ILE A 133 18.28 0.31 8.08
N ASN A 134 19.31 -0.36 8.61
CA ASN A 134 20.25 0.24 9.55
C ASN A 134 20.86 1.54 8.99
N ASN A 135 21.22 1.51 7.71
CA ASN A 135 21.83 2.62 6.97
C ASN A 135 20.83 3.71 6.55
N TRP A 136 19.53 3.57 6.81
CA TRP A 136 18.60 4.69 6.65
C TRP A 136 18.93 5.79 7.64
N THR A 137 18.81 7.05 7.20
CA THR A 137 18.96 8.19 8.10
C THR A 137 17.88 8.16 9.18
N GLU A 138 18.17 8.72 10.35
CA GLU A 138 17.20 8.80 11.45
C GLU A 138 15.90 9.51 11.05
N ALA A 139 16.00 10.54 10.21
CA ALA A 139 14.83 11.19 9.62
C ALA A 139 14.06 10.25 8.68
N GLY A 140 14.77 9.44 7.89
CA GLY A 140 14.18 8.43 7.00
C GLY A 140 13.45 7.33 7.77
N LYS A 141 14.08 6.78 8.82
CA LYS A 141 13.49 5.79 9.74
C LYS A 141 12.20 6.32 10.38
N ARG A 142 12.24 7.52 10.98
CA ARG A 142 11.03 8.17 11.54
C ARG A 142 9.94 8.35 10.49
N LYS A 143 10.31 8.78 9.27
CA LYS A 143 9.34 8.97 8.19
C LYS A 143 8.73 7.65 7.71
N MET A 144 9.49 6.56 7.70
CA MET A 144 8.99 5.23 7.35
C MET A 144 7.95 4.71 8.34
N LEU A 145 8.10 4.98 9.64
CA LEU A 145 7.06 4.67 10.63
C LEU A 145 5.77 5.45 10.36
N VAL A 146 5.87 6.73 10.01
CA VAL A 146 4.71 7.53 9.58
C VAL A 146 4.06 6.92 8.33
N LYS A 147 4.85 6.41 7.38
CA LYS A 147 4.32 5.76 6.17
C LYS A 147 3.55 4.49 6.47
N ILE A 148 4.06 3.60 7.33
CA ILE A 148 3.32 2.40 7.74
C ILE A 148 1.96 2.80 8.32
N LYS A 149 1.95 3.71 9.31
CA LYS A 149 0.72 4.15 9.98
C LYS A 149 -0.28 4.72 8.99
N ASN A 150 0.18 5.62 8.10
CA ASN A 150 -0.68 6.23 7.11
C ASN A 150 -1.25 5.21 6.12
N PHE A 151 -0.43 4.32 5.56
CA PHE A 151 -0.93 3.35 4.57
C PHE A 151 -1.91 2.36 5.18
N LEU A 152 -1.65 1.89 6.40
CA LEU A 152 -2.58 0.98 7.06
C LEU A 152 -3.85 1.69 7.53
N THR A 153 -3.77 2.96 7.92
CA THR A 153 -4.96 3.77 8.26
C THR A 153 -5.79 4.08 7.01
N GLU A 154 -5.17 4.58 5.95
CA GLU A 154 -5.85 4.90 4.68
C GLU A 154 -6.43 3.64 4.01
N GLY A 155 -5.75 2.50 4.16
CA GLY A 155 -6.21 1.18 3.72
C GLY A 155 -7.30 0.54 4.57
N GLY A 156 -7.65 1.12 5.73
CA GLY A 156 -8.71 0.60 6.61
C GLY A 156 -8.30 -0.56 7.52
N PHE A 157 -6.99 -0.74 7.75
CA PHE A 157 -6.44 -1.78 8.62
C PHE A 157 -6.12 -1.28 10.03
N LEU A 158 -5.93 0.03 10.18
CA LEU A 158 -5.71 0.67 11.47
C LEU A 158 -6.68 1.82 11.66
N GLU A 159 -7.19 1.95 12.88
CA GLU A 159 -7.97 3.11 13.31
C GLU A 159 -7.29 3.77 14.50
N LYS A 160 -7.04 5.07 14.43
CA LYS A 160 -6.36 5.79 15.51
C LYS A 160 -7.25 5.82 16.76
N ASN A 161 -6.65 5.51 17.91
CA ASN A 161 -7.27 5.67 19.23
C ASN A 161 -6.43 6.59 20.12
N LYS A 162 -6.75 6.66 21.43
CA LYS A 162 -6.06 7.55 22.38
C LYS A 162 -4.57 7.21 22.56
N ASP A 163 -4.23 5.92 22.56
CA ASP A 163 -2.93 5.40 22.98
C ASP A 163 -2.14 4.72 21.84
N GLY A 164 -2.69 4.74 20.62
CA GLY A 164 -2.12 4.05 19.46
C GLY A 164 -3.16 3.82 18.35
N TYR A 165 -3.28 2.58 17.90
CA TYR A 165 -4.16 2.17 16.81
C TYR A 165 -4.90 0.87 17.13
N ASN A 166 -6.19 0.80 16.84
CA ASN A 166 -6.94 -0.44 16.82
C ASN A 166 -6.71 -1.14 15.48
N ILE A 167 -6.53 -2.46 15.49
CA ILE A 167 -6.49 -3.28 14.29
C ILE A 167 -7.93 -3.49 13.81
N ILE A 168 -8.19 -3.16 12.55
CA ILE A 168 -9.49 -3.29 11.91
C ILE A 168 -9.39 -4.34 10.80
N LYS A 169 -10.37 -5.24 10.73
CA LYS A 169 -10.51 -6.17 9.61
C LYS A 169 -11.31 -5.49 8.50
N PRO A 170 -10.73 -5.29 7.30
CA PRO A 170 -11.45 -4.62 6.22
C PRO A 170 -12.61 -5.50 5.73
N VAL A 171 -13.75 -4.86 5.44
CA VAL A 171 -14.86 -5.49 4.72
C VAL A 171 -14.61 -5.27 3.23
N VAL A 172 -14.53 -6.36 2.47
CA VAL A 172 -14.12 -6.36 1.06
C VAL A 172 -15.07 -7.26 0.27
N GLU A 173 -15.43 -6.82 -0.93
CA GLU A 173 -16.21 -7.64 -1.87
C GLU A 173 -15.52 -8.99 -2.15
N SER A 174 -16.28 -10.08 -2.11
CA SER A 174 -15.72 -11.43 -2.32
C SER A 174 -15.05 -11.59 -3.68
N ALA A 175 -15.57 -10.96 -4.72
CA ALA A 175 -15.01 -10.98 -6.07
C ALA A 175 -13.57 -10.43 -6.12
N VAL A 176 -13.22 -9.47 -5.26
CA VAL A 176 -11.85 -8.95 -5.15
C VAL A 176 -10.93 -9.98 -4.49
N ILE A 177 -11.43 -10.63 -3.44
CA ILE A 177 -10.70 -11.67 -2.71
C ILE A 177 -10.42 -12.86 -3.62
N ASP A 178 -11.44 -13.31 -4.35
CA ASP A 178 -11.36 -14.45 -5.27
C ASP A 178 -10.38 -14.18 -6.41
N GLU A 179 -10.44 -12.98 -7.00
CA GLU A 179 -9.50 -12.56 -8.05
C GLU A 179 -8.04 -12.60 -7.56
N ILE A 180 -7.75 -12.07 -6.38
CA ILE A 180 -6.37 -12.10 -5.84
C ILE A 180 -5.95 -13.54 -5.51
N LYS A 181 -6.88 -14.37 -5.04
CA LYS A 181 -6.61 -15.76 -4.67
C LYS A 181 -6.29 -16.63 -5.88
N GLU A 182 -6.96 -16.40 -7.00
CA GLU A 182 -6.85 -17.19 -8.24
C GLU A 182 -5.75 -16.66 -9.16
N ASN A 183 -5.68 -15.34 -9.36
CA ASN A 183 -4.86 -14.71 -10.39
C ASN A 183 -3.78 -13.76 -9.82
N GLY A 184 -3.86 -13.43 -8.53
CA GLY A 184 -2.94 -12.53 -7.84
C GLY A 184 -1.92 -13.24 -6.93
N ASN A 185 -1.37 -12.47 -6.00
CA ASN A 185 -0.43 -12.96 -4.99
C ASN A 185 -1.19 -13.46 -3.76
N ARG A 186 -1.55 -14.75 -3.79
CA ARG A 186 -2.25 -15.43 -2.70
C ARG A 186 -1.51 -15.36 -1.35
N LYS A 187 -0.18 -15.24 -1.32
CA LYS A 187 0.57 -15.13 -0.06
C LYS A 187 0.28 -13.80 0.63
N ILE A 188 0.30 -12.71 -0.13
CA ILE A 188 -0.03 -11.37 0.39
C ILE A 188 -1.48 -11.29 0.83
N LEU A 189 -2.41 -11.90 0.06
CA LEU A 189 -3.81 -11.98 0.46
C LEU A 189 -3.99 -12.64 1.83
N LYS A 190 -3.29 -13.75 2.10
CA LYS A 190 -3.34 -14.41 3.41
C LYS A 190 -2.87 -13.51 4.54
N ILE A 191 -1.78 -12.76 4.31
CA ILE A 191 -1.20 -11.82 5.28
C ILE A 191 -2.19 -10.68 5.60
N MET A 192 -2.94 -10.23 4.60
CA MET A 192 -3.96 -9.19 4.78
C MET A 192 -5.20 -9.67 5.56
N PHE A 193 -5.32 -10.96 5.86
CA PHE A 193 -6.52 -11.54 6.47
C PHE A 193 -6.27 -12.33 7.76
N TYR A 194 -5.12 -12.13 8.43
CA TYR A 194 -4.97 -12.53 9.85
C TYR A 194 -6.24 -12.12 10.63
#